data_AF-A0A0K2U3M4-F1
#
_entry.id   AF-A0A0K2U3M4-F1
#
_cell.length_a   1.000
_cell.length_b   1.000
_cell.length_c   1.000
_cell.angle_alpha   90.00
_cell.angle_beta   90.00
_cell.angle_gamma   90.00
#
_symmetry.space_group_name_H-M   'P 1'
#
loop_
_entity.id
_entity.type
_entity.pdbx_description
1 polymer ?
#
loop_
_entity_poly.entity_id
_entity_poly.type
_entity_poly.pdbx_seq_one_letter_code
_entity_poly.pdbx_strand_id
1 'polypeptide(L)'
;RLLVGAPEADLNIAGIKKSGGVFRCSPEISGSCEIIPFDMEGNSFSPLGEQYDNKSGQWFGSLVRSSGDSDIVLACAPRYVWFSRNYKRREPVGICHIAKKKLEKFFQYS
;
A
#
# COMPACT_ATOMS: atom_id res chain seq x y z
N ARG A 1 9.73 17.45 7.61
CA ARG A 1 9.47 16.17 6.87
C ARG A 1 8.24 16.29 5.92
N LEU A 2 8.12 15.42 4.91
CA LEU A 2 7.23 15.40 3.71
C LEU A 2 6.69 13.96 3.48
N LEU A 3 5.56 13.79 2.78
CA LEU A 3 5.05 12.47 2.32
C LEU A 3 5.16 12.36 0.80
N VAL A 4 5.75 11.27 0.31
CA VAL A 4 5.96 11.02 -1.13
C VAL A 4 5.35 9.68 -1.52
N GLY A 5 4.39 9.71 -2.43
CA GLY A 5 3.82 8.51 -3.04
C GLY A 5 4.66 8.02 -4.22
N ALA A 6 4.98 6.73 -4.26
CA ALA A 6 5.79 6.11 -5.31
C ALA A 6 5.10 4.83 -5.83
N PRO A 7 4.09 4.95 -6.71
CA PRO A 7 3.22 3.84 -7.10
C PRO A 7 3.90 2.69 -7.85
N GLU A 8 5.08 2.91 -8.40
CA GLU A 8 5.89 1.87 -9.06
C GLU A 8 7.16 1.49 -8.29
N ALA A 9 7.31 1.94 -7.04
CA ALA A 9 8.40 1.50 -6.18
C ALA A 9 8.38 -0.02 -6.03
N ASP A 10 9.55 -0.64 -6.16
CA ASP A 10 9.74 -2.04 -5.82
C ASP A 10 10.38 -2.13 -4.43
N LEU A 11 9.62 -2.68 -3.48
CA LEU A 11 10.06 -2.85 -2.10
C LEU A 11 10.74 -4.23 -1.87
N ASN A 12 10.97 -5.01 -2.93
CA ASN A 12 11.53 -6.37 -2.88
C ASN A 12 10.70 -7.33 -2.00
N ILE A 13 9.39 -7.12 -1.90
CA ILE A 13 8.47 -8.03 -1.21
C ILE A 13 8.35 -9.32 -2.03
N ALA A 14 8.59 -10.47 -1.39
CA ALA A 14 8.64 -11.76 -2.07
C ALA A 14 7.35 -12.05 -2.86
N GLY A 15 7.48 -12.36 -4.15
CA GLY A 15 6.35 -12.64 -5.05
C GLY A 15 5.57 -11.40 -5.52
N ILE A 16 5.95 -10.19 -5.11
CA ILE A 16 5.34 -8.93 -5.57
C ILE A 16 6.34 -8.18 -6.46
N LYS A 17 5.89 -7.75 -7.64
CA LYS A 17 6.64 -6.82 -8.50
C LYS A 17 6.00 -5.43 -8.43
N LYS A 18 6.82 -4.38 -8.22
CA LYS A 18 6.34 -2.99 -8.11
C LYS A 18 5.11 -2.87 -7.19
N SER A 19 5.29 -3.19 -5.91
CA SER A 19 4.23 -3.09 -4.89
C SER A 19 3.63 -1.68 -4.78
N GLY A 20 4.42 -0.66 -5.12
CA GLY A 20 4.20 0.71 -4.72
C GLY A 20 4.63 0.93 -3.27
N GLY A 21 4.63 2.19 -2.83
CA GLY A 21 5.05 2.59 -1.50
C GLY A 21 4.75 4.05 -1.19
N VAL A 22 4.77 4.40 0.10
CA VAL A 22 4.70 5.79 0.57
C VAL A 22 5.89 6.05 1.48
N PHE A 23 6.66 7.08 1.15
CA PHE A 23 7.89 7.43 1.83
C PHE A 23 7.70 8.70 2.68
N ARG A 24 8.37 8.72 3.84
CA ARG A 24 8.47 9.86 4.74
C ARG A 24 9.84 10.50 4.57
N CYS A 25 9.89 11.68 3.97
CA CYS A 25 11.16 12.35 3.63
C CYS A 25 11.45 13.55 4.52
N SER A 26 12.72 13.88 4.75
CA SER A 26 13.16 15.17 5.30
C SER A 26 13.33 16.18 4.15
N PRO A 27 12.65 17.35 4.15
CA PRO A 27 12.99 18.45 3.25
C PRO A 27 14.29 19.15 3.65
N GLU A 28 14.78 18.92 4.87
CA GLU A 28 16.02 19.49 5.39
C GLU A 28 17.27 18.68 4.98
N ILE A 29 17.14 17.36 4.80
CA ILE A 29 18.23 16.44 4.47
C ILE A 29 17.92 15.74 3.14
N SER A 30 18.66 16.10 2.10
CA SER A 30 18.53 15.51 0.76
C SER A 30 18.69 13.98 0.80
N GLY A 31 17.80 13.26 0.10
CA GLY A 31 17.80 11.80 0.04
C GLY A 31 17.34 11.07 1.31
N SER A 32 17.09 11.77 2.43
CA SER A 32 16.57 11.14 3.65
C SER A 32 15.08 10.84 3.49
N CYS A 33 14.77 9.66 2.97
CA CYS A 33 13.41 9.11 2.81
C CYS A 33 13.32 7.70 3.37
N GLU A 34 12.37 7.47 4.28
CA GLU A 34 12.10 6.16 4.89
C GLU A 34 10.75 5.62 4.39
N ILE A 35 10.65 4.31 4.17
CA ILE A 35 9.38 3.66 3.82
C ILE A 35 8.42 3.72 5.03
N ILE A 36 7.15 4.02 4.78
CA ILE A 36 6.07 3.84 5.76
C ILE A 36 5.48 2.44 5.55
N PRO A 37 5.56 1.52 6.53
CA PRO A 37 5.19 0.11 6.36
C PRO A 37 3.67 -0.09 6.48
N PHE A 38 2.90 0.47 5.54
CA PHE A 38 1.43 0.32 5.47
C PHE A 38 0.98 -1.12 5.20
N ASP A 39 1.68 -1.78 4.29
CA ASP A 39 1.52 -3.18 3.91
C ASP A 39 2.87 -3.63 3.36
N MET A 40 3.47 -4.61 4.04
CA MET A 40 4.74 -5.24 3.64
C MET A 40 4.53 -6.74 3.35
N GLU A 41 3.28 -7.20 3.29
CA GLU A 41 2.91 -8.59 3.06
C GLU A 41 2.77 -8.87 1.55
N GLY A 42 3.00 -10.12 1.16
CA GLY A 42 2.83 -10.57 -0.22
C GLY A 42 1.35 -10.62 -0.65
N ASN A 43 1.12 -11.32 -1.77
CA ASN A 43 -0.25 -11.69 -2.16
C ASN A 43 -0.82 -12.62 -1.07
N SER A 44 -2.14 -12.63 -1.00
CA SER A 44 -2.87 -13.20 0.11
C SER A 44 -3.61 -14.47 -0.36
N PHE A 45 -3.49 -15.57 0.41
CA PHE A 45 -3.82 -16.92 -0.02
C PHE A 45 -4.78 -17.64 0.94
N SER A 46 -5.72 -18.41 0.39
CA SER A 46 -6.67 -19.22 1.15
C SER A 46 -5.94 -20.34 1.91
N PRO A 47 -6.57 -20.97 2.93
CA PRO A 47 -6.01 -22.16 3.59
C PRO A 47 -5.75 -23.35 2.64
N LEU A 48 -6.33 -23.32 1.43
CA LEU A 48 -6.12 -24.31 0.36
C LEU A 48 -5.04 -23.90 -0.65
N GLY A 49 -4.38 -22.75 -0.45
CA GLY A 49 -3.33 -22.22 -1.33
C GLY A 49 -3.85 -21.38 -2.52
N GLU A 50 -5.14 -21.05 -2.55
CA GLU A 50 -5.72 -20.26 -3.65
C GLU A 50 -5.48 -18.76 -3.42
N GLN A 51 -4.85 -18.08 -4.38
CA GLN A 51 -4.61 -16.64 -4.31
C GLN A 51 -5.93 -15.85 -4.40
N TYR A 52 -6.23 -15.02 -3.40
CA TYR A 52 -7.47 -14.22 -3.36
C TYR A 52 -7.28 -12.72 -3.64
N ASP A 53 -6.04 -12.22 -3.69
CA ASP A 53 -5.74 -10.88 -4.18
C ASP A 53 -4.48 -10.81 -5.05
N ASN A 54 -4.25 -9.68 -5.73
CA ASN A 54 -3.02 -9.42 -6.46
C ASN A 54 -2.53 -7.99 -6.21
N LYS A 55 -1.42 -7.88 -5.48
CA LYS A 55 -0.74 -6.63 -5.10
C LYS A 55 0.37 -6.21 -6.08
N SER A 56 0.71 -7.02 -7.09
CA SER A 56 1.74 -6.66 -8.07
C SER A 56 1.28 -5.58 -9.03
N GLY A 57 2.00 -4.47 -9.10
CA GLY A 57 1.63 -3.32 -9.94
C GLY A 57 0.35 -2.61 -9.50
N GLN A 58 -0.06 -2.77 -8.23
CA GLN A 58 -1.30 -2.22 -7.68
C GLN A 58 -1.35 -0.68 -7.59
N TRP A 59 -0.20 -0.02 -7.80
CA TRP A 59 -0.02 1.44 -7.73
C TRP A 59 -0.26 2.02 -6.31
N PHE A 60 0.22 1.33 -5.28
CA PHE A 60 0.11 1.80 -3.90
C PHE A 60 0.91 3.10 -3.67
N GLY A 61 0.24 4.11 -3.12
CA GLY A 61 0.80 5.46 -2.97
C GLY A 61 0.57 6.36 -4.19
N SER A 62 -0.23 5.95 -5.19
CA SER A 62 -0.69 6.86 -6.26
C SER A 62 -1.61 7.97 -5.74
N LEU A 63 -2.37 7.69 -4.67
CA LEU A 63 -3.02 8.70 -3.84
C LEU A 63 -2.43 8.65 -2.44
N VAL A 64 -1.98 9.80 -1.95
CA VAL A 64 -1.59 10.02 -0.55
C VAL A 64 -2.31 11.27 -0.03
N ARG A 65 -2.87 11.19 1.18
CA ARG A 65 -3.49 12.32 1.89
C ARG A 65 -3.09 12.27 3.36
N SER A 66 -2.89 13.44 3.95
CA SER A 66 -2.72 13.61 5.39
C SER A 66 -3.86 14.48 5.91
N SER A 67 -4.30 14.20 7.15
CA SER A 67 -5.24 15.05 7.87
C SER A 67 -4.58 16.31 8.47
N GLY A 68 -3.27 16.45 8.35
CA GLY A 68 -2.50 17.48 9.07
C GLY A 68 -2.44 17.14 10.56
N ASP A 69 -3.27 17.82 11.35
CA ASP A 69 -3.13 17.90 12.81
C ASP A 69 -3.50 16.61 13.57
N SER A 70 -4.25 15.68 12.95
CA SER A 70 -4.73 14.47 13.64
C SER A 70 -3.82 13.23 13.49
N ASP A 71 -2.60 13.39 12.96
CA ASP A 71 -1.62 12.31 12.75
C ASP A 71 -2.18 11.11 11.92
N ILE A 72 -3.15 11.37 11.03
CA ILE A 72 -3.74 10.36 10.13
C ILE A 72 -3.18 10.54 8.73
N VAL A 73 -2.70 9.45 8.14
CA VAL A 73 -2.28 9.38 6.73
C VAL A 73 -3.08 8.29 6.01
N LEU A 74 -3.66 8.64 4.87
CA LEU A 74 -4.35 7.74 3.94
C LEU A 74 -3.45 7.52 2.71
N ALA A 75 -3.31 6.27 2.28
CA ALA A 75 -2.62 5.89 1.06
C ALA A 75 -3.42 4.83 0.29
N CYS A 76 -3.51 4.92 -1.04
CA CYS A 76 -4.34 3.99 -1.83
C CYS A 76 -3.60 3.38 -3.03
N ALA A 77 -4.10 2.20 -3.44
CA ALA A 77 -3.70 1.42 -4.60
C ALA A 77 -4.93 1.18 -5.51
N PRO A 78 -5.18 2.02 -6.53
CA PRO A 78 -6.37 1.95 -7.38
C PRO A 78 -6.34 0.77 -8.36
N ARG A 79 -5.20 0.09 -8.51
CA ARG A 79 -5.06 -1.13 -9.33
C ARG A 79 -4.96 -2.40 -8.49
N TYR A 80 -5.20 -2.31 -7.18
CA TYR A 80 -5.38 -3.51 -6.35
C TYR A 80 -6.53 -4.35 -6.90
N VAL A 81 -6.30 -5.65 -6.94
CA VAL A 81 -7.19 -6.63 -7.55
C VAL A 81 -7.57 -7.67 -6.51
N TRP A 82 -8.87 -7.87 -6.38
CA TRP A 82 -9.46 -8.97 -5.63
C TRP A 82 -9.88 -10.08 -6.60
N PHE A 83 -9.81 -11.34 -6.17
CA PHE A 83 -10.42 -12.47 -6.88
C PHE A 83 -11.74 -12.85 -6.22
N SER A 84 -12.81 -12.96 -7.01
CA SER A 84 -14.14 -13.31 -6.50
C SER A 84 -14.11 -14.59 -5.67
N ARG A 85 -15.06 -14.80 -4.74
CA ARG A 85 -15.10 -15.98 -3.82
C ARG A 85 -15.06 -17.37 -4.48
N ASN A 86 -15.25 -17.45 -5.80
CA ASN A 86 -15.18 -18.67 -6.61
C ASN A 86 -13.98 -18.69 -7.58
N TYR A 87 -13.07 -17.72 -7.44
CA TYR A 87 -11.85 -17.46 -8.23
C TYR A 87 -12.04 -17.32 -9.74
N LYS A 88 -13.28 -17.16 -10.23
CA LYS A 88 -13.60 -17.03 -11.66
C LYS A 88 -13.54 -15.60 -12.21
N ARG A 89 -13.42 -14.60 -11.34
CA ARG A 89 -13.35 -13.18 -11.74
C ARG A 89 -12.18 -12.48 -11.09
N ARG A 90 -11.59 -11.55 -11.85
CA ARG A 90 -10.56 -10.62 -11.44
C ARG A 90 -11.20 -9.24 -11.33
N GLU A 91 -11.30 -8.70 -10.12
CA GLU A 91 -12.09 -7.51 -9.81
C GLU A 91 -11.14 -6.40 -9.33
N PRO A 92 -10.86 -5.37 -10.16
CA PRO A 92 -9.98 -4.26 -9.79
C PRO A 92 -10.71 -3.28 -8.87
N VAL A 93 -10.98 -3.72 -7.64
CA VAL A 93 -11.75 -2.97 -6.64
C VAL A 93 -10.98 -1.78 -6.08
N GLY A 94 -9.65 -1.80 -6.15
CA GLY A 94 -8.80 -0.83 -5.48
C GLY A 94 -8.76 -1.07 -3.95
N ILE A 95 -7.85 -0.39 -3.26
CA ILE A 95 -7.75 -0.47 -1.80
C ILE A 95 -7.11 0.79 -1.22
N CYS A 96 -7.43 1.10 0.03
CA CYS A 96 -6.85 2.19 0.80
C CYS A 96 -6.43 1.73 2.20
N HIS A 97 -5.28 2.22 2.66
CA HIS A 97 -4.73 1.97 3.99
C HIS A 97 -4.68 3.28 4.76
N ILE A 98 -5.09 3.24 6.03
CA ILE A 98 -5.05 4.37 6.96
C ILE A 98 -4.03 4.07 8.06
N ALA A 99 -2.99 4.90 8.14
CA ALA A 99 -2.09 4.98 9.27
C ALA A 99 -2.63 6.00 10.27
N LYS A 100 -2.67 5.63 11.56
CA LYS A 100 -3.05 6.49 12.70
C LYS A 100 -1.95 6.44 13.75
N LYS A 101 -2.03 7.35 14.75
CA LYS A 101 -1.06 7.45 15.85
C LYS A 101 0.37 7.54 15.34
N LYS A 102 0.69 8.59 14.57
CA LYS A 102 2.07 8.86 14.09
C LYS A 102 2.73 7.70 13.35
N LEU A 103 1.93 6.93 12.59
CA LEU A 103 2.33 5.76 11.80
C LEU A 103 2.59 4.47 12.62
N GLU A 104 2.00 4.35 13.82
CA GLU A 104 2.08 3.13 14.66
C GLU A 104 0.96 2.11 14.38
N LYS A 105 -0.19 2.54 13.85
CA LYS A 105 -1.37 1.68 13.64
C LYS A 105 -1.91 1.78 12.23
N PHE A 106 -2.01 0.65 11.54
CA PHE A 106 -2.46 0.54 10.16
C PHE A 106 -3.83 -0.17 10.08
N PHE A 107 -4.68 0.31 9.18
CA PHE A 107 -6.03 -0.23 8.94
C PHE A 107 -6.29 -0.28 7.44
N GLN A 108 -6.88 -1.36 6.95
CA GLN A 108 -7.17 -1.59 5.54
C GLN A 108 -8.67 -1.40 5.24
N TYR A 109 -8.97 -0.78 4.10
CA TYR A 109 -10.33 -0.54 3.60
C TYR A 109 -10.38 -0.78 2.09
N SER A 110 -11.32 -1.63 1.66
CA SER A 110 -11.62 -1.98 0.27
C SER A 110 -13.11 -1.74 -0.01
#